data_AF-A0A964A333-F1
#
_entry.id   AF-A0A964A333-F1
#
_cell.length_a   1.000
_cell.length_b   1.000
_cell.length_c   1.000
_cell.angle_alpha   90.00
_cell.angle_beta   90.00
_cell.angle_gamma   90.00
#
_symmetry.space_group_name_H-M   'P 1'
#
loop_
_entity.id
_entity.type
_entity.pdbx_description
1 polymer ?
#
loop_
_entity_poly.entity_id
_entity_poly.type
_entity_poly.pdbx_seq_one_letter_code
_entity_poly.pdbx_strand_id
1 'polypeptide(L)'
;MEKTVEFLQSKMKDNCKLEMKTGGKLVVTYEKDGAPYREDWLFMNDMDTAQVTYNESERSINMHCRDGEEDCVTRKFYKDKEKRFYARVNFAFDFSPEEAAVVMDALKHMILVAQNEKYKRTKPFE
;
A
#
# COMPACT_ATOMS: atom_id res chain seq x y z
N MET A 1 0.72 -2.11 13.38
CA MET A 1 0.89 -1.15 12.28
C MET A 1 2.35 -0.93 11.94
N GLU A 2 3.18 -0.41 12.85
CA GLU A 2 4.62 -0.17 12.60
C GLU A 2 5.37 -1.42 12.07
N LYS A 3 5.29 -2.55 12.79
CA LYS A 3 5.87 -3.83 12.34
C LYS A 3 5.36 -4.30 10.97
N THR A 4 4.12 -3.97 10.63
CA THR A 4 3.53 -4.31 9.32
C THR A 4 4.17 -3.47 8.22
N VAL A 5 4.39 -2.18 8.49
CA VAL A 5 5.09 -1.27 7.56
C VAL A 5 6.54 -1.70 7.36
N GLU A 6 7.24 -2.06 8.43
CA GLU A 6 8.61 -2.59 8.36
C GLU A 6 8.69 -3.87 7.52
N PHE A 7 7.75 -4.80 7.73
CA PHE A 7 7.64 -6.01 6.93
C PHE A 7 7.42 -5.69 5.45
N LEU A 8 6.45 -4.84 5.12
CA LEU A 8 6.19 -4.44 3.72
C LEU A 8 7.38 -3.73 3.10
N GLN A 9 8.03 -2.83 3.84
CA GLN A 9 9.24 -2.13 3.40
C GLN A 9 10.35 -3.11 3.01
N SER A 10 10.52 -4.20 3.76
CA SER A 10 11.52 -5.24 3.47
C SER A 10 11.23 -6.03 2.18
N LYS A 11 10.01 -5.93 1.65
CA LYS A 11 9.55 -6.63 0.44
C LYS A 11 9.41 -5.71 -0.77
N MET A 12 9.69 -4.41 -0.67
CA MET A 12 9.56 -3.50 -1.82
C MET A 12 10.68 -3.71 -2.82
N LYS A 13 10.34 -3.72 -4.11
CA LYS A 13 11.33 -3.84 -5.20
C LYS A 13 11.96 -2.50 -5.59
N ASP A 14 11.17 -1.43 -5.52
CA ASP A 14 11.59 -0.10 -5.91
C ASP A 14 12.35 0.61 -4.78
N ASN A 15 13.22 1.55 -5.14
CA ASN A 15 13.79 2.49 -4.18
C ASN A 15 12.68 3.42 -3.67
N CYS A 16 11.99 2.99 -2.63
CA CYS A 16 10.86 3.68 -2.05
C CYS A 16 10.81 3.51 -0.53
N LYS A 17 10.16 4.46 0.11
CA LYS A 17 9.94 4.49 1.55
C LYS A 17 8.45 4.44 1.86
N LEU A 18 8.07 3.54 2.75
CA LEU A 18 6.72 3.43 3.28
C LEU A 18 6.64 4.13 4.63
N GLU A 19 5.60 4.93 4.82
CA GLU A 19 5.32 5.58 6.08
C GLU A 19 3.82 5.59 6.38
N MET A 20 3.43 5.06 7.53
CA MET A 20 2.06 5.22 8.00
C MET A 20 1.90 6.56 8.72
N LYS A 21 1.03 7.41 8.20
CA LYS A 21 0.64 8.68 8.83
C LYS A 21 -0.65 8.50 9.65
N THR A 22 -0.90 9.45 10.54
CA THR A 22 -2.16 9.54 11.30
C THR A 22 -3.38 9.50 10.39
N GLY A 23 -4.46 8.86 10.84
CA GLY A 23 -5.70 8.74 10.08
C GLY A 23 -5.72 7.62 9.03
N GLY A 24 -4.81 6.63 9.14
CA GLY A 24 -4.82 5.46 8.25
C GLY A 24 -4.27 5.74 6.85
N LYS A 25 -3.48 6.81 6.68
CA LYS A 25 -2.88 7.15 5.39
C LYS A 25 -1.49 6.53 5.26
N LEU A 26 -1.35 5.54 4.38
CA LEU A 26 -0.03 5.04 3.97
C LEU A 26 0.53 5.94 2.88
N VAL A 27 1.73 6.47 3.11
CA VAL A 27 2.49 7.23 2.12
C VAL A 27 3.60 6.34 1.59
N VAL A 28 3.68 6.23 0.27
CA VAL A 28 4.77 5.54 -0.43
C VAL A 28 5.53 6.57 -1.24
N THR A 29 6.75 6.88 -0.81
CA THR A 29 7.63 7.86 -1.44
C THR A 29 8.62 7.14 -2.33
N TYR A 30 8.60 7.39 -3.64
CA TYR A 30 9.53 6.84 -4.60
C TYR A 30 10.66 7.82 -4.87
N GLU A 31 11.89 7.31 -4.83
CA GLU A 31 13.11 8.11 -4.98
C GLU A 31 13.87 7.73 -6.24
N LYS A 32 14.45 8.74 -6.88
CA LYS A 32 15.34 8.60 -8.03
C LYS A 32 16.53 9.54 -7.82
N ASP A 33 17.74 9.00 -7.96
CA ASP A 33 18.99 9.76 -7.79
C ASP A 33 19.08 10.48 -6.41
N GLY A 34 18.54 9.85 -5.36
CA GLY A 34 18.53 10.39 -3.99
C GLY A 34 17.49 11.48 -3.72
N ALA A 35 16.58 11.75 -4.67
CA ALA A 35 15.50 12.73 -4.51
C ALA A 35 14.11 12.09 -4.72
N PRO A 36 13.09 12.47 -3.93
CA PRO A 36 11.73 12.01 -4.15
C PRO A 36 11.18 12.58 -5.45
N TYR A 37 10.64 11.71 -6.31
CA TYR A 37 10.03 12.12 -7.59
C TYR A 37 8.52 11.88 -7.64
N ARG A 38 8.03 10.91 -6.84
CA ARG A 38 6.61 10.53 -6.76
C ARG A 38 6.25 10.14 -5.33
N GLU A 39 5.05 10.50 -4.91
CA GLU A 39 4.41 10.00 -3.69
C GLU A 39 3.05 9.42 -4.04
N ASP A 40 2.75 8.22 -3.55
CA ASP A 40 1.40 7.66 -3.57
C ASP A 40 0.85 7.68 -2.14
N TRP A 41 -0.28 8.33 -1.95
CA TRP A 41 -1.00 8.41 -0.69
C TRP A 41 -2.21 7.50 -0.78
N LEU A 42 -2.23 6.47 0.04
CA LEU A 42 -3.30 5.49 0.11
C LEU A 42 -4.08 5.71 1.40
N PHE A 43 -5.36 5.98 1.27
CA PHE A 43 -6.28 6.10 2.40
C PHE A 43 -6.83 4.72 2.73
N MET A 44 -6.24 4.05 3.72
CA MET A 44 -6.55 2.64 4.05
C MET A 44 -8.01 2.44 4.48
N ASN A 45 -8.66 3.48 4.99
CA ASN A 45 -10.09 3.44 5.34
C ASN A 45 -10.98 3.20 4.11
N ASP A 46 -10.56 3.68 2.96
CA ASP A 46 -11.36 3.76 1.73
C ASP A 46 -11.01 2.61 0.77
N MET A 47 -10.09 1.74 1.16
CA MET A 47 -9.66 0.56 0.40
C MET A 47 -10.55 -0.66 0.68
N ASP A 48 -10.72 -1.53 -0.32
CA ASP A 48 -11.45 -2.78 -0.16
C ASP A 48 -10.50 -3.96 0.12
N THR A 49 -10.67 -4.59 1.29
CA THR A 49 -9.95 -5.81 1.66
C THR A 49 -10.18 -6.97 0.68
N ALA A 50 -11.35 -7.05 0.03
CA ALA A 50 -11.67 -8.09 -0.93
C ALA A 50 -10.94 -7.89 -2.28
N GLN A 51 -10.53 -6.65 -2.57
CA GLN A 51 -9.85 -6.27 -3.81
C GLN A 51 -8.34 -6.09 -3.65
N VAL A 52 -7.74 -6.71 -2.63
CA VAL A 52 -6.28 -6.88 -2.52
C VAL A 52 -5.91 -8.18 -3.22
N THR A 53 -5.35 -8.07 -4.43
CA THR A 53 -5.11 -9.20 -5.35
C THR A 53 -3.67 -9.22 -5.87
N TYR A 54 -3.15 -10.41 -6.13
CA TYR A 54 -1.82 -10.60 -6.72
C TYR A 54 -1.92 -10.82 -8.23
N ASN A 55 -1.17 -10.04 -9.01
CA ASN A 55 -0.94 -10.27 -10.42
C ASN A 55 0.43 -10.95 -10.61
N GLU A 56 0.39 -12.24 -10.92
CA GLU A 56 1.59 -13.07 -11.11
C GLU A 56 2.45 -12.60 -12.29
N SER A 57 1.82 -12.22 -13.41
CA SER A 57 2.53 -11.80 -14.62
C SER A 57 3.36 -10.54 -14.43
N GLU A 58 2.89 -9.64 -13.56
CA GLU A 58 3.57 -8.37 -13.24
C GLU A 58 4.34 -8.43 -11.91
N ARG A 59 4.26 -9.58 -11.19
CA ARG A 59 4.75 -9.76 -9.81
C ARG A 59 4.37 -8.58 -8.91
N SER A 60 3.09 -8.27 -8.89
CA SER A 60 2.59 -7.04 -8.29
C SER A 60 1.28 -7.24 -7.52
N ILE A 61 1.05 -6.43 -6.50
CA ILE A 61 -0.21 -6.45 -5.73
C ILE A 61 -1.05 -5.24 -6.14
N ASN A 62 -2.26 -5.52 -6.59
CA ASN A 62 -3.27 -4.53 -6.88
C ASN A 62 -4.17 -4.33 -5.66
N MET A 63 -4.47 -3.07 -5.37
CA MET A 63 -5.44 -2.67 -4.35
C MET A 63 -6.43 -1.70 -4.99
N HIS A 64 -7.71 -1.86 -4.68
CA HIS A 64 -8.78 -1.00 -5.17
C HIS A 64 -9.50 -0.29 -4.02
N CYS A 65 -10.08 0.86 -4.34
CA CYS A 65 -11.02 1.51 -3.47
C CYS A 65 -12.28 0.66 -3.28
N ARG A 66 -12.98 0.90 -2.18
CA ARG A 66 -14.31 0.33 -1.92
C ARG A 66 -15.33 0.88 -2.92
N ASP A 67 -16.36 0.10 -3.20
CA ASP A 67 -17.52 0.56 -3.97
C ASP A 67 -18.04 1.92 -3.46
N GLY A 68 -18.14 2.89 -4.37
CA GLY A 68 -18.53 4.27 -4.07
C GLY A 68 -17.38 5.24 -3.79
N GLU A 69 -16.15 4.74 -3.61
CA GLU A 69 -14.94 5.55 -3.46
C GLU A 69 -14.16 5.58 -4.79
N GLU A 70 -13.93 6.76 -5.36
CA GLU A 70 -13.22 6.90 -6.65
C GLU A 70 -11.76 7.37 -6.49
N ASP A 71 -11.41 7.94 -5.32
CA ASP A 71 -10.18 8.71 -5.11
C ASP A 71 -9.37 8.27 -3.86
N CYS A 72 -9.41 6.99 -3.47
CA CYS A 72 -8.68 6.49 -2.29
C CYS A 72 -7.13 6.46 -2.48
N VAL A 73 -6.64 6.76 -3.68
CA VAL A 73 -5.22 6.91 -3.98
C VAL A 73 -4.94 8.28 -4.58
N THR A 74 -4.14 9.09 -3.89
CA THR A 74 -3.59 10.34 -4.45
C THR A 74 -2.15 10.14 -4.84
N ARG A 75 -1.83 10.31 -6.12
CA ARG A 75 -0.45 10.36 -6.62
C ARG A 75 0.01 11.78 -6.79
N LYS A 76 1.12 12.14 -6.18
CA LYS A 76 1.78 13.44 -6.32
C LYS A 76 3.11 13.28 -7.05
N PHE A 77 3.33 14.08 -8.08
CA PHE A 77 4.62 14.15 -8.77
C PHE A 77 5.37 15.42 -8.37
N TYR A 78 6.62 15.29 -7.94
CA TYR A 78 7.39 16.43 -7.43
C TYR A 78 7.80 17.40 -8.53
N LYS A 79 8.14 16.88 -9.72
CA LYS A 79 8.63 17.67 -10.85
C LYS A 79 7.58 18.66 -11.37
N ASP A 80 6.35 18.19 -11.53
CA ASP A 80 5.29 18.96 -12.19
C ASP A 80 4.29 19.57 -11.19
N LYS A 81 4.48 19.31 -9.88
CA LYS A 81 3.56 19.69 -8.79
C LYS A 81 2.11 19.22 -9.01
N GLU A 82 1.93 18.22 -9.88
CA GLU A 82 0.63 17.64 -10.19
C GLU A 82 0.20 16.64 -9.11
N LYS A 83 -1.13 16.60 -8.89
CA LYS A 83 -1.80 15.53 -8.16
C LYS A 83 -2.79 14.84 -9.08
N ARG A 84 -2.84 13.52 -9.00
CA ARG A 84 -3.79 12.67 -9.72
C ARG A 84 -4.45 11.74 -8.73
N PHE A 85 -5.72 11.48 -8.95
CA PHE A 85 -6.52 10.61 -8.10
C PHE A 85 -6.84 9.32 -8.86
N TYR A 86 -6.86 8.21 -8.14
CA TYR A 86 -7.06 6.89 -8.72
C TYR A 86 -7.91 6.01 -7.81
N ALA A 87 -8.75 5.21 -8.46
CA ALA A 87 -9.55 4.17 -7.82
C ALA A 87 -8.74 2.90 -7.47
N ARG A 88 -7.46 2.85 -7.85
CA ARG A 88 -6.58 1.69 -7.64
C ARG A 88 -5.11 2.07 -7.61
N VAL A 89 -4.31 1.20 -7.03
CA VAL A 89 -2.84 1.26 -7.02
C VAL A 89 -2.26 -0.12 -7.23
N ASN A 90 -1.11 -0.16 -7.91
CA ASN A 90 -0.35 -1.37 -8.13
C ASN A 90 1.05 -1.19 -7.53
N PHE A 91 1.47 -2.14 -6.71
CA PHE A 91 2.79 -2.18 -6.08
C PHE A 91 3.61 -3.35 -6.62
N ALA A 92 4.78 -3.03 -7.16
CA ALA A 92 5.79 -4.03 -7.45
C ALA A 92 6.56 -4.36 -6.17
N PHE A 93 6.53 -5.63 -5.79
CA PHE A 93 7.25 -6.14 -4.64
C PHE A 93 8.29 -7.17 -5.10
N ASP A 94 9.35 -7.33 -4.31
CA ASP A 94 10.36 -8.36 -4.48
C ASP A 94 10.10 -9.51 -3.50
N PHE A 95 9.18 -10.38 -3.89
CA PHE A 95 8.87 -11.61 -3.17
C PHE A 95 8.64 -12.77 -4.14
N SER A 96 8.74 -14.00 -3.64
CA SER A 96 8.36 -15.21 -4.37
C SER A 96 6.83 -15.35 -4.47
N PRO A 97 6.27 -16.03 -5.49
CA PRO A 97 4.81 -16.22 -5.59
C PRO A 97 4.16 -16.82 -4.33
N GLU A 98 4.91 -17.65 -3.59
CA GLU A 98 4.48 -18.28 -2.34
C GLU A 98 4.31 -17.26 -1.20
N GLU A 99 5.12 -16.19 -1.19
CA GLU A 99 5.05 -15.11 -0.20
C GLU A 99 3.96 -14.07 -0.52
N ALA A 100 3.37 -14.11 -1.72
CA ALA A 100 2.36 -13.14 -2.15
C ALA A 100 1.15 -13.11 -1.19
N ALA A 101 0.74 -14.28 -0.70
CA ALA A 101 -0.35 -14.41 0.26
C ALA A 101 -0.06 -13.66 1.57
N VAL A 102 1.17 -13.77 2.07
CA VAL A 102 1.61 -13.12 3.33
C VAL A 102 1.62 -11.60 3.16
N VAL A 103 2.09 -11.10 2.02
CA VAL A 103 2.12 -9.66 1.73
C VAL A 103 0.70 -9.11 1.53
N MET A 104 -0.17 -9.84 0.82
CA MET A 104 -1.59 -9.47 0.71
C MET A 104 -2.27 -9.42 2.09
N ASP A 105 -1.99 -10.38 2.97
CA ASP A 105 -2.50 -10.41 4.33
C ASP A 105 -2.01 -9.22 5.18
N ALA A 106 -0.76 -8.81 5.00
CA ALA A 106 -0.21 -7.62 5.64
C ALA A 106 -0.91 -6.35 5.18
N LEU A 107 -1.19 -6.20 3.88
CA LEU A 107 -1.95 -5.07 3.35
C LEU A 107 -3.41 -5.07 3.84
N LYS A 108 -4.09 -6.23 3.79
CA LYS A 108 -5.45 -6.40 4.34
C LYS A 108 -5.53 -6.06 5.82
N HIS A 109 -4.51 -6.47 6.59
CA HIS A 109 -4.42 -6.10 8.00
C HIS A 109 -4.38 -4.59 8.22
N MET A 110 -3.63 -3.84 7.39
CA MET A 110 -3.58 -2.38 7.49
C MET A 110 -4.94 -1.74 7.23
N ILE A 111 -5.65 -2.22 6.20
CA ILE A 111 -7.02 -1.79 5.87
C ILE A 111 -7.96 -2.05 7.06
N LEU A 112 -7.94 -3.27 7.62
CA LEU A 112 -8.82 -3.64 8.74
C LEU A 112 -8.57 -2.82 10.01
N VAL A 113 -7.30 -2.56 10.34
CA VAL A 113 -6.95 -1.71 11.50
C VAL A 113 -7.40 -0.28 11.28
N ALA A 114 -7.27 0.24 10.06
CA ALA A 114 -7.69 1.60 9.74
C ALA A 114 -9.22 1.73 9.83
N GLN A 115 -9.96 0.77 9.28
CA GLN A 115 -11.44 0.77 9.25
C GLN A 115 -12.08 0.44 10.59
N ASN A 116 -11.37 -0.24 11.49
CA ASN A 116 -11.88 -0.65 12.78
C ASN A 116 -10.79 -0.58 13.86
N GLU A 117 -10.83 0.48 14.67
CA GLU A 117 -9.87 0.68 15.76
C GLU A 117 -9.85 -0.45 16.81
N LYS A 118 -10.94 -1.25 16.90
CA LYS A 118 -11.03 -2.40 17.81
C LYS A 118 -10.45 -3.68 17.21
N TYR A 119 -10.11 -3.69 15.92
CA TYR A 119 -9.52 -4.84 15.27
C TYR A 119 -8.14 -5.14 15.86
N LYS A 120 -7.95 -6.39 16.31
CA LYS A 120 -6.66 -6.90 16.80
C LYS A 120 -6.35 -8.20 16.07
N ARG A 121 -5.16 -8.29 15.47
CA ARG A 121 -4.67 -9.56 14.93
C ARG A 121 -4.09 -10.38 16.08
N THR A 122 -4.36 -11.68 16.06
CA THR A 122 -3.94 -12.62 17.12
C THR A 122 -2.64 -13.37 16.81
N LYS A 123 -2.12 -13.26 15.57
CA LYS A 123 -0.89 -13.93 15.11
C LYS A 123 -0.01 -13.01 14.26
N PRO A 124 1.34 -13.18 14.28
CA PRO A 124 2.24 -12.46 13.39
C PRO A 124 2.00 -12.82 11.91
N PHE A 125 2.70 -12.13 11.01
CA PHE A 125 2.85 -12.55 9.62
C PHE A 125 4.00 -13.57 9.60
N GLU A 126 3.73 -14.79 9.16
CA GLU A 126 4.68 -15.90 9.00
C GLU A 126 4.85 -16.19 7.52
#